data_AF-A0A0F8XL43-F1
#
_entry.id   AF-A0A0F8XL43-F1
#
_cell.length_a   1.000
_cell.length_b   1.000
_cell.length_c   1.000
_cell.angle_alpha   90.00
_cell.angle_beta   90.00
_cell.angle_gamma   90.00
#
_symmetry.space_group_name_H-M   'P 1'
#
loop_
_entity.id
_entity.type
_entity.pdbx_description
1 polymer ?
#
loop_
_entity_poly.entity_id
_entity_poly.type
_entity_poly.pdbx_seq_one_letter_code
_entity_poly.pdbx_strand_id
1 'polypeptide(L)' 'MTLVETPGMGDWLRSGRRGIAELLISHKTKSVCKLAAIMKEAGQEGAPIYKEVVAFC' A
#
# COMPACT_ATOMS: atom_id res chain seq x y z
N MET A 1 12.71 -16.18 6.25
CA MET A 1 12.41 -14.73 6.23
C MET A 1 11.54 -14.43 7.43
N THR A 2 12.11 -13.85 8.48
CA THR A 2 11.33 -13.38 9.63
C THR A 2 10.53 -12.18 9.15
N LEU A 3 9.21 -12.32 9.01
CA LEU A 3 8.31 -11.19 8.77
C LEU A 3 8.40 -10.31 10.01
N VAL A 4 9.23 -9.27 9.95
CA VAL A 4 9.26 -8.23 10.97
C VAL A 4 7.93 -7.50 10.85
N GLU A 5 6.99 -7.85 11.72
CA GLU A 5 5.69 -7.21 11.88
C GLU A 5 5.91 -5.75 12.32
N THR A 6 6.25 -4.90 11.35
CA THR A 6 6.23 -3.45 11.54
C THR A 6 4.77 -3.04 11.71
N PRO A 7 4.45 -2.04 12.56
CA PRO A 7 3.07 -1.62 12.79
C PRO A 7 2.31 -1.18 11.53
N GLY A 8 3.00 -0.96 10.39
CA GLY A 8 2.40 -0.71 9.08
C GLY A 8 2.10 -1.96 8.24
N MET A 9 2.46 -3.18 8.64
CA MET A 9 2.18 -4.40 7.87
C MET A 9 0.68 -4.68 7.72
N GLY A 10 -0.13 -4.33 8.73
CA GLY A 10 -1.59 -4.47 8.66
C GLY A 10 -2.25 -3.50 7.68
N ASP A 11 -1.61 -2.37 7.37
CA ASP A 11 -2.12 -1.38 6.40
C ASP A 11 -2.10 -1.93 4.96
N TRP A 12 -1.11 -2.77 4.65
CA TRP A 12 -0.97 -3.40 3.31
C TRP A 12 -1.91 -4.58 3.08
N LEU A 13 -2.42 -5.20 4.15
CA LEU A 13 -3.40 -6.28 4.08
C LEU A 13 -4.83 -5.77 3.80
N ARG A 14 -5.05 -4.45 3.83
CA ARG A 14 -6.34 -3.84 3.49
C ARG A 14 -6.65 -4.10 2.01
N SER A 15 -7.90 -3.96 1.59
CA SER A 15 -8.30 -4.08 0.17
C SER A 15 -9.46 -3.13 -0.11
N GLY A 16 -9.65 -2.79 -1.39
CA GLY A 16 -10.68 -1.86 -1.83
C GLY A 16 -10.35 -0.38 -1.66
N ARG A 17 -11.23 0.48 -2.20
CA ARG A 17 -11.06 1.94 -2.28
C ARG A 17 -10.79 2.61 -0.93
N ARG A 18 -11.36 2.07 0.15
CA ARG A 18 -11.16 2.59 1.52
C ARG A 18 -9.74 2.33 2.02
N GLY A 19 -9.19 1.14 1.75
CA GLY A 19 -7.80 0.82 2.06
C GLY A 19 -6.82 1.73 1.29
N ILE A 20 -7.10 1.99 0.01
CA ILE A 20 -6.27 2.90 -0.80
C ILE A 20 -6.30 4.31 -0.21
N ALA A 21 -7.49 4.81 0.15
CA ALA A 21 -7.64 6.13 0.75
C ALA A 21 -6.89 6.25 2.10
N GLU A 22 -6.96 5.24 2.96
CA GLU A 22 -6.22 5.24 4.22
C GLU A 22 -4.70 5.19 4.01
N LEU A 23 -4.22 4.39 3.05
CA LEU A 23 -2.81 4.35 2.67
C LEU A 23 -2.32 5.70 2.11
N LEU A 24 -3.13 6.36 1.27
CA LEU A 24 -2.85 7.70 0.78
C LEU A 24 -2.70 8.69 1.94
N ILE A 25 -3.59 8.65 2.93
CA ILE A 25 -3.52 9.49 4.14
C ILE A 25 -2.28 9.17 4.98
N SER A 26 -2.01 7.89 5.23
CA SER A 26 -0.88 7.40 6.05
C SER A 26 0.46 7.81 5.45
N HIS A 27 0.61 7.67 4.12
CA HIS A 27 1.80 8.07 3.38
C HIS A 27 1.80 9.55 2.96
N LYS A 28 0.83 10.34 3.43
CA LYS A 28 0.69 11.78 3.14
C LYS A 28 0.79 12.10 1.65
N THR A 29 0.26 11.22 0.80
CA THR A 29 0.26 11.38 -0.66
C THR A 29 -1.18 11.42 -1.15
N LYS A 30 -1.44 12.24 -2.18
CA LYS A 30 -2.74 12.27 -2.87
C LYS A 30 -2.72 11.49 -4.18
N SER A 31 -1.56 10.98 -4.58
CA SER A 31 -1.36 10.26 -5.83
C SER A 31 -1.25 8.76 -5.56
N VAL A 32 -2.17 8.01 -6.16
CA VAL A 32 -2.21 6.55 -6.19
C VAL A 32 -0.98 5.95 -6.88
N CYS A 33 -0.47 6.59 -7.94
CA CYS A 33 0.81 6.19 -8.54
C CYS A 33 2.01 6.33 -7.61
N LYS A 34 2.07 7.45 -6.86
CA LYS A 34 3.14 7.62 -5.85
C LYS A 34 3.01 6.56 -4.76
N LEU A 35 1.79 6.22 -4.37
CA LEU A 35 1.56 5.14 -3.41
C LEU A 35 2.05 3.79 -3.96
N ALA A 36 1.79 3.46 -5.23
CA ALA A 36 2.33 2.26 -5.88
C ALA A 36 3.86 2.23 -5.90
N ALA A 37 4.51 3.37 -6.15
CA ALA A 37 5.97 3.49 -6.10
C ALA A 37 6.51 3.24 -4.68
N ILE A 38 5.91 3.87 -3.66
CA ILE A 38 6.27 3.66 -2.25
C ILE A 38 6.10 2.19 -1.86
N MET A 39 5.00 1.56 -2.28
CA MET A 39 4.75 0.14 -2.04
C MET A 39 5.82 -0.76 -2.67
N LYS A 40 6.25 -0.43 -3.88
CA LYS A 40 7.31 -1.16 -4.58
C LYS A 40 8.66 -0.99 -3.89
N GLU A 41 9.01 0.23 -3.48
CA GLU A 41 10.24 0.52 -2.72
C GLU A 41 10.24 -0.18 -1.34
N ALA A 42 9.08 -0.34 -0.73
CA ALA A 42 8.89 -1.07 0.52
C ALA A 42 8.81 -2.61 0.35
N GLY A 43 8.95 -3.14 -0.87
CA GLY A 43 8.87 -4.57 -1.15
C GLY A 43 7.47 -5.18 -0.96
N GLN A 44 6.42 -4.36 -1.02
CA GLN A 44 5.02 -4.75 -0.79
C GLN A 44 4.26 -5.08 -2.09
N GLU A 45 4.96 -5.47 -3.16
CA GLU A 45 4.34 -5.85 -4.45
C GLU A 45 3.43 -7.08 -4.32
N GLY A 46 3.67 -7.91 -3.29
CA GLY A 46 2.83 -9.07 -2.96
C GLY A 46 1.57 -8.74 -2.16
N ALA A 47 1.38 -7.49 -1.74
CA ALA A 47 0.22 -7.09 -0.95
C ALA A 47 -1.07 -7.17 -1.78
N PRO A 48 -2.21 -7.63 -1.20
CA PRO A 48 -3.47 -7.77 -1.93
C PRO A 48 -3.94 -6.43 -2.53
N ILE A 49 -3.69 -5.32 -1.85
CA ILE A 49 -4.04 -3.97 -2.31
C ILE A 49 -3.17 -3.46 -3.45
N TYR A 50 -1.96 -4.00 -3.65
CA TYR A 50 -1.01 -3.48 -4.64
C TYR A 50 -1.59 -3.51 -6.04
N LYS A 51 -2.26 -4.61 -6.42
CA LYS A 51 -2.92 -4.73 -7.73
C LYS A 51 -4.01 -3.67 -7.94
N GLU A 52 -4.77 -3.36 -6.90
CA GLU A 52 -5.80 -2.32 -6.96
C GLU A 52 -5.18 -0.92 -7.05
N VAL A 53 -4.16 -0.62 -6.25
CA VAL A 53 -3.45 0.67 -6.28
C VAL A 53 -2.83 0.92 -7.65
N VAL A 54 -2.21 -0.10 -8.26
CA VAL A 54 -1.66 -0.02 -9.63
C VAL A 54 -2.76 0.14 -10.67
N ALA A 55 -3.90 -0.55 -10.54
CA ALA A 55 -5.03 -0.40 -11.46
C ALA A 55 -5.69 0.99 -11.40
N PHE A 56 -5.56 1.70 -10.27
CA PHE A 56 -6.10 3.06 -10.08
C PHE A 56 -5.12 4.19 -10.44
N CYS A 57 -3.85 3.89 -10.75
CA CYS A 57 -2.77 4.87 -10.97
C CYS A 57 -2.91 5.76 -12.24
#